data_AF-A0A089M2D0-F1
#
_entry.id   AF-A0A089M2D0-F1
#
_cell.length_a   1.000
_cell.length_b   1.000
_cell.length_c   1.000
_cell.angle_alpha   90.00
_cell.angle_beta   90.00
_cell.angle_gamma   90.00
#
_symmetry.space_group_name_H-M   'P 1'
#
loop_
_entity.id
_entity.type
_entity.pdbx_description
1 polymer ?
#
loop_
_entity_poly.entity_id
_entity_poly.type
_entity_poly.pdbx_seq_one_letter_code
_entity_poly.pdbx_strand_id
1 'polypeptide(L)'
;MPKMRYVILQQHQELQFVEMPEEYAYQLSALNLRLNKEIDKLTADNVPDLPLAIAECDSLELLREEHSMESGLAYINRLESAFSSIQESNYPLISLLTEIRALQAQLEQWYEEEEEGVH
;
A
#
# COMPACT_ATOMS: atom_id res chain seq x y z
N MET A 1 -2.98 -15.57 16.22
CA MET A 1 -3.19 -15.13 14.84
C MET A 1 -3.69 -13.69 14.88
N PRO A 2 -2.97 -12.79 14.20
CA PRO A 2 -3.32 -11.38 14.11
C PRO A 2 -4.66 -11.17 13.41
N LYS A 3 -5.39 -10.11 13.79
CA LYS A 3 -6.65 -9.74 13.12
C LYS A 3 -6.30 -9.12 11.77
N MET A 4 -6.83 -9.69 10.69
CA MET A 4 -6.66 -9.17 9.33
C MET A 4 -7.75 -8.14 9.01
N ARG A 5 -7.43 -7.18 8.14
CA ARG A 5 -8.38 -6.24 7.53
C ARG A 5 -8.10 -6.11 6.04
N TYR A 6 -9.13 -5.67 5.34
CA TYR A 6 -9.12 -5.47 3.90
C TYR A 6 -9.20 -3.99 3.58
N VAL A 7 -8.21 -3.48 2.86
CA VAL A 7 -8.21 -2.13 2.29
C VAL A 7 -8.69 -2.23 0.85
N ILE A 8 -9.75 -1.49 0.52
CA ILE A 8 -10.29 -1.40 -0.84
C ILE A 8 -9.78 -0.11 -1.46
N LEU A 9 -9.10 -0.27 -2.59
CA LEU A 9 -8.44 0.77 -3.34
C LEU A 9 -9.12 0.90 -4.69
N GLN A 10 -9.34 2.13 -5.16
CA GLN A 10 -9.91 2.40 -6.47
C GLN A 10 -8.91 3.11 -7.36
N GLN A 11 -8.62 2.55 -8.52
CA GLN A 11 -7.86 3.20 -9.58
C GLN A 11 -8.74 3.28 -10.82
N HIS A 12 -9.19 4.49 -11.17
CA HIS A 12 -10.19 4.69 -12.22
C HIS A 12 -11.47 3.84 -11.98
N GLN A 13 -11.72 2.84 -12.83
CA GLN A 13 -12.86 1.93 -12.75
C GLN A 13 -12.50 0.57 -12.15
N GLU A 14 -11.23 0.38 -11.77
CA GLU A 14 -10.72 -0.87 -11.22
C GLU A 14 -10.63 -0.80 -9.70
N LEU A 15 -11.00 -1.91 -9.05
CA LEU A 15 -10.82 -2.09 -7.62
C LEU A 15 -9.63 -3.00 -7.36
N GLN A 16 -8.82 -2.63 -6.37
CA GLN A 16 -7.73 -3.43 -5.82
C GLN A 16 -8.09 -3.77 -4.38
N PHE A 17 -7.81 -5.00 -3.98
CA PHE A 17 -8.16 -5.52 -2.66
C PHE A 17 -6.88 -5.96 -1.96
N VAL A 18 -6.55 -5.30 -0.85
CA VAL A 18 -5.32 -5.57 -0.11
C VAL A 18 -5.67 -6.13 1.26
N GLU A 19 -5.16 -7.32 1.55
CA GLU A 19 -5.28 -7.96 2.87
C GLU A 19 -3.98 -7.78 3.65
N MET A 20 -4.10 -7.27 4.88
CA MET A 20 -2.97 -7.13 5.81
C MET A 20 -3.46 -7.04 7.26
N PRO A 21 -2.57 -7.13 8.25
CA PRO A 21 -2.98 -7.04 9.65
C PRO A 21 -3.56 -5.66 9.98
N GLU A 22 -4.52 -5.62 10.91
CA GLU A 22 -5.34 -4.45 11.25
C GLU A 22 -4.53 -3.17 11.51
N GLU A 23 -3.41 -3.28 12.24
CA GLU A 23 -2.54 -2.14 12.53
C GLU A 23 -1.92 -1.54 11.26
N TYR A 24 -1.44 -2.39 10.35
CA TYR A 24 -0.83 -1.96 9.10
C TYR A 24 -1.86 -1.53 8.05
N ALA A 25 -3.09 -2.04 8.10
CA ALA A 25 -4.17 -1.62 7.22
C ALA A 25 -4.52 -0.14 7.44
N TYR A 26 -4.62 0.30 8.70
CA TYR A 26 -4.83 1.71 9.03
C TYR A 26 -3.66 2.58 8.56
N GLN A 27 -2.42 2.10 8.74
CA GLN A 27 -1.22 2.81 8.28
C GLN A 27 -1.20 2.94 6.75
N LEU A 28 -1.57 1.88 6.01
CA LEU A 28 -1.68 1.91 4.55
C LEU A 28 -2.68 2.96 4.09
N SER A 29 -3.88 3.02 4.68
CA SER A 29 -4.88 4.03 4.31
C SER A 29 -4.41 5.45 4.59
N ALA A 30 -3.78 5.68 5.75
CA ALA A 30 -3.21 6.98 6.08
C ALA A 30 -2.10 7.40 5.11
N LEU A 31 -1.21 6.46 4.77
CA LEU A 31 -0.15 6.66 3.78
C LEU A 31 -0.75 6.95 2.40
N ASN A 32 -1.73 6.18 1.94
CA ASN A 32 -2.40 6.37 0.66
C ASN A 32 -3.06 7.76 0.56
N LEU A 33 -3.75 8.21 1.60
CA LEU A 33 -4.34 9.55 1.66
C LEU A 33 -3.27 10.66 1.59
N ARG A 34 -2.12 10.45 2.21
CA ARG A 34 -1.01 11.41 2.14
C ARG A 34 -0.37 11.42 0.75
N LEU A 35 -0.10 10.24 0.19
CA LEU A 35 0.46 10.10 -1.15
C LEU A 35 -0.40 10.82 -2.19
N ASN A 36 -1.71 10.59 -2.19
CA ASN A 36 -2.64 11.27 -3.11
C ASN A 36 -2.71 12.80 -2.94
N LYS A 37 -2.42 13.34 -1.75
CA LYS A 37 -2.36 14.80 -1.53
C LYS A 37 -1.06 15.44 -2.00
N GLU A 38 0.02 14.67 -1.99
CA GLU A 38 1.37 15.18 -2.26
C GLU A 38 1.84 14.82 -3.67
N ILE A 39 1.25 13.83 -4.33
CA ILE A 39 1.66 13.38 -5.67
C ILE A 39 1.51 14.48 -6.72
N ASP A 40 0.48 15.31 -6.61
CA ASP A 40 0.26 16.47 -7.50
C ASP A 40 1.35 17.55 -7.39
N LYS A 41 2.23 17.46 -6.38
CA LYS A 41 3.35 18.39 -6.19
C LYS A 41 4.63 17.90 -6.86
N LEU A 42 4.66 16.65 -7.32
CA LEU A 42 5.76 16.11 -8.11
C LEU A 42 5.71 16.72 -9.52
N THR A 43 6.88 16.93 -10.09
CA THR A 43 7.04 17.62 -11.39
C THR A 43 7.68 16.76 -12.45
N ALA A 44 8.13 15.55 -12.11
CA ALA A 44 8.61 14.58 -13.09
C ALA A 44 7.52 14.19 -14.12
N ASP A 45 7.95 13.91 -15.35
CA ASP A 45 7.04 13.47 -16.42
C ASP A 45 6.50 12.04 -16.21
N ASN A 46 7.13 11.26 -15.33
CA ASN A 46 6.82 9.84 -15.12
C ASN A 46 6.18 9.53 -13.74
N VAL A 47 5.40 10.48 -13.21
CA VAL A 47 4.64 10.26 -11.97
C VAL A 47 3.53 9.22 -12.20
N PRO A 48 3.45 8.14 -11.41
CA PRO A 48 2.44 7.10 -11.60
C PRO A 48 1.06 7.56 -11.12
N ASP A 49 0.00 7.06 -11.75
CA ASP A 49 -1.34 7.18 -11.19
C ASP A 49 -1.45 6.36 -9.90
N LEU A 50 -2.03 6.96 -8.86
CA LEU A 50 -2.26 6.32 -7.58
C LEU A 50 -3.72 5.88 -7.41
N PRO A 51 -3.96 4.68 -6.87
CA PRO A 51 -5.29 4.35 -6.37
C PRO A 51 -5.64 5.19 -5.13
N LEU A 52 -6.93 5.38 -4.90
CA LEU A 52 -7.50 5.98 -3.70
C LEU A 52 -8.00 4.89 -2.75
N ALA A 53 -7.61 4.96 -1.48
CA ALA A 53 -8.23 4.14 -0.43
C ALA A 53 -9.66 4.64 -0.20
N ILE A 54 -10.65 3.79 -0.49
CA ILE A 54 -12.08 4.16 -0.44
C ILE A 54 -12.83 3.47 0.71
N ALA A 55 -12.31 2.35 1.22
CA ALA A 55 -12.92 1.64 2.33
C ALA A 55 -11.91 0.74 3.06
N GLU A 56 -12.22 0.46 4.32
CA GLU A 56 -11.62 -0.63 5.10
C GLU A 56 -12.74 -1.48 5.70
N CYS A 57 -12.55 -2.79 5.73
CA CYS A 57 -13.52 -3.69 6.34
C CYS A 57 -12.86 -4.90 7.01
N ASP A 58 -13.57 -5.50 7.95
CA ASP A 58 -13.08 -6.64 8.75
C ASP A 58 -13.28 -7.98 8.02
N SER A 59 -14.11 -8.01 6.98
CA SER A 59 -14.39 -9.23 6.20
C SER A 59 -14.77 -8.86 4.78
N LEU A 60 -14.16 -9.55 3.81
CA LEU A 60 -14.39 -9.36 2.39
C LEU A 60 -14.45 -10.72 1.70
N GLU A 61 -15.47 -10.91 0.86
CA GLU A 61 -15.61 -12.09 0.01
C GLU A 61 -15.67 -11.64 -1.45
N LEU A 62 -14.75 -12.18 -2.27
CA LEU A 62 -14.70 -11.91 -3.70
C LEU A 62 -15.56 -12.95 -4.44
N LEU A 63 -16.58 -12.48 -5.16
CA LEU A 63 -17.54 -13.35 -5.86
C LEU A 63 -17.14 -13.68 -7.31
N ARG A 64 -16.07 -13.04 -7.79
CA ARG A 64 -15.65 -12.99 -9.19
C ARG A 64 -14.20 -13.46 -9.27
N GLU A 65 -13.92 -14.42 -10.14
CA GLU A 65 -12.59 -15.04 -10.26
C GLU A 65 -11.54 -14.06 -10.82
N GLU A 66 -11.98 -13.04 -11.54
CA GLU A 66 -11.11 -11.97 -12.03
C GLU A 66 -10.55 -11.05 -10.93
N HIS A 67 -11.12 -11.11 -9.72
CA HIS A 67 -10.61 -10.37 -8.57
C HIS A 67 -9.74 -11.27 -7.70
N SER A 68 -8.56 -10.77 -7.36
CA SER A 68 -7.62 -11.43 -6.47
C SER A 68 -7.32 -10.56 -5.26
N MET A 69 -7.08 -11.21 -4.12
CA MET A 69 -6.52 -10.55 -2.96
C MET A 69 -5.01 -10.35 -3.16
N GLU A 70 -4.52 -9.13 -2.98
CA GLU A 70 -3.09 -8.81 -2.91
C GLU A 70 -2.69 -8.74 -1.43
N SER A 71 -1.51 -9.25 -1.07
CA SER A 71 -1.00 -9.06 0.29
C SER A 71 -0.50 -7.64 0.50
N GLY A 72 -0.59 -7.15 1.74
CA GLY A 72 -0.07 -5.83 2.10
C GLY A 72 1.38 -5.60 1.69
N LEU A 73 2.25 -6.58 1.92
CA LEU A 73 3.66 -6.48 1.54
C LEU A 73 3.85 -6.43 0.03
N ALA A 74 3.12 -7.24 -0.74
CA ALA A 74 3.20 -7.20 -2.21
C ALA A 74 2.76 -5.83 -2.76
N TYR A 75 1.66 -5.29 -2.23
CA TYR A 75 1.18 -3.94 -2.59
C TYR A 75 2.22 -2.86 -2.29
N ILE A 76 2.81 -2.88 -1.08
CA ILE A 76 3.81 -1.89 -0.67
C ILE A 76 5.10 -2.00 -1.50
N ASN A 77 5.55 -3.21 -1.84
CA ASN A 77 6.70 -3.41 -2.72
C ASN A 77 6.47 -2.82 -4.12
N ARG A 78 5.27 -3.03 -4.68
CA ARG A 78 4.87 -2.45 -5.96
C ARG A 78 4.82 -0.92 -5.90
N LEU A 79 4.31 -0.37 -4.80
CA LEU A 79 4.25 1.07 -4.56
C LEU A 79 5.64 1.70 -4.41
N GLU A 80 6.54 1.08 -3.64
CA GLU A 80 7.92 1.52 -3.50
C GLU A 80 8.63 1.54 -4.84
N SER A 81 8.50 0.45 -5.62
CA SER A 81 9.11 0.35 -6.94
C SER A 81 8.60 1.43 -7.90
N ALA A 82 7.30 1.75 -7.86
CA ALA A 82 6.72 2.81 -8.66
C ALA A 82 7.31 4.18 -8.27
N PHE A 83 7.38 4.50 -6.98
CA PHE A 83 7.90 5.79 -6.49
C PHE A 83 9.40 5.94 -6.67
N SER A 84 10.18 4.86 -6.50
CA SER A 84 11.63 4.88 -6.63
C SER A 84 12.09 5.04 -8.09
N SER A 85 11.20 4.75 -9.05
CA SER A 85 11.43 4.95 -10.48
C SER A 85 11.22 6.41 -10.96
N ILE A 86 10.63 7.27 -10.12
CA ILE A 86 10.36 8.67 -10.47
C ILE A 86 11.69 9.43 -10.59
N GLN A 87 11.89 10.12 -11.72
CA GLN A 87 13.13 10.84 -12.01
C GLN A 87 13.13 12.25 -11.40
N GLU A 88 13.03 12.31 -10.07
CA GLU A 88 13.02 13.56 -9.31
C GLU A 88 13.84 13.40 -8.02
N SER A 89 14.38 14.50 -7.52
CA SER A 89 15.16 14.51 -6.27
C SER A 89 14.67 15.58 -5.29
N ASN A 90 13.45 16.09 -5.50
CA ASN A 90 12.86 17.12 -4.67
C ASN A 90 12.34 16.54 -3.35
N TYR A 91 12.27 17.41 -2.33
CA TYR A 91 11.87 17.03 -0.98
C TYR A 91 10.56 16.23 -0.87
N PRO A 92 9.48 16.56 -1.63
CA PRO A 92 8.23 15.79 -1.56
C PRO A 92 8.44 14.30 -1.86
N LEU A 93 9.14 13.95 -2.95
CA LEU A 93 9.39 12.55 -3.29
C LEU A 93 10.20 11.82 -2.22
N ILE A 94 11.24 12.48 -1.68
CA ILE A 94 12.07 11.90 -0.62
C ILE A 94 11.24 11.60 0.64
N SER A 95 10.35 12.52 1.04
CA SER A 95 9.45 12.30 2.17
C SER A 95 8.53 11.10 1.92
N LEU A 96 7.88 11.05 0.75
CA LEU A 96 6.95 9.98 0.41
C LEU A 96 7.64 8.61 0.37
N LEU A 97 8.82 8.51 -0.27
CA LEU A 97 9.62 7.28 -0.28
C LEU A 97 10.05 6.84 1.12
N THR A 98 10.39 7.79 1.99
CA THR A 98 10.78 7.47 3.38
C THR A 98 9.63 6.79 4.13
N GLU A 99 8.39 7.26 3.93
CA GLU A 99 7.22 6.70 4.60
C GLU A 99 6.79 5.36 4.01
N ILE A 100 6.85 5.21 2.68
CA ILE A 100 6.59 3.92 2.02
C ILE A 100 7.57 2.87 2.57
N ARG A 101 8.86 3.19 2.61
CA ARG A 101 9.90 2.26 3.10
C ARG A 101 9.80 1.99 4.59
N ALA A 102 9.33 2.95 5.39
CA ALA A 102 9.08 2.72 6.81
C ALA A 102 7.97 1.68 7.01
N LEU A 103 6.84 1.80 6.29
CA LEU A 103 5.77 0.80 6.34
C LEU A 103 6.23 -0.54 5.76
N GLN A 104 7.01 -0.53 4.68
CA GLN A 104 7.60 -1.72 4.08
C GLN A 104 8.43 -2.52 5.09
N ALA A 105 9.41 -1.87 5.73
CA ALA A 105 10.29 -2.54 6.70
C ALA A 105 9.51 -3.08 7.91
N GLN A 106 8.48 -2.37 8.37
CA GLN A 106 7.61 -2.84 9.45
C GLN A 106 6.82 -4.09 9.05
N LEU A 107 6.31 -4.14 7.82
CA LEU A 107 5.62 -5.32 7.29
C LEU A 107 6.59 -6.48 7.09
N GLU A 108 7.76 -6.25 6.49
CA GLU A 108 8.79 -7.27 6.29
C GLU A 108 9.16 -7.95 7.61
N GLN A 109 9.49 -7.15 8.64
CA GLN A 109 9.77 -7.67 9.97
C GLN A 109 8.60 -8.47 10.54
N TRP A 110 7.38 -8.00 10.39
CA TRP A 110 6.21 -8.70 10.88
C TRP A 110 5.99 -10.06 10.18
N TYR A 111 6.20 -10.12 8.86
CA TYR A 111 6.10 -11.37 8.11
C TYR A 111 7.20 -12.35 8.52
N GLU A 112 8.43 -11.88 8.75
CA GLU A 112 9.52 -12.69 9.29
C GLU A 112 9.17 -13.25 10.68
N GLU A 113 8.64 -12.43 11.59
CA GLU A 113 8.22 -12.85 12.93
C GLU A 113 7.07 -13.87 12.90
N GLU A 114 6.09 -13.71 12.01
CA GLU A 114 5.00 -14.68 11.85
C GLU A 114 5.49 -16.01 11.24
N GLU A 115 6.44 -15.98 10.29
CA GLU A 115 7.05 -17.21 9.74
C GLU A 115 7.87 -17.97 10.80
N GLU A 116 8.65 -17.25 11.60
CA GLU A 116 9.46 -17.85 12.69
C GLU A 116 8.59 -18.35 13.86
N GLY A 117 7.50 -17.65 14.19
CA GLY A 117 6.58 -17.98 15.27
C GLY A 117 5.62 -19.15 14.97
N VAL A 118 5.60 -19.65 13.73
CA VAL A 118 4.79 -20.80 13.29
C VAL A 118 5.52 -22.14 13.52
N HIS A 119 6.75 -22.13 14.06
CA HIS A 119 7.52 -23.30 14.48
C HIS A 119 7.43 -23.62 15.97
#